data_AF-A0A7S0RWV2-F1
#
_entry.id   AF-A0A7S0RWV2-F1
#
_cell.length_a   1.000
_cell.length_b   1.000
_cell.length_c   1.000
_cell.angle_alpha   90.00
_cell.angle_beta   90.00
_cell.angle_gamma   90.00
#
_symmetry.space_group_name_H-M   'P 1'
#
loop_
_entity.id
_entity.type
_entity.pdbx_description
1 polymer ?
#
loop_
_entity_poly.entity_id
_entity_poly.type
_entity_poly.pdbx_seq_one_letter_code
_entity_poly.pdbx_strand_id
1 'polypeptide(L)'
;GLGMAHFKWVAAIFAAIILQSGIGMLWPQDEEEDSLEDSPVIKLAQRWVPVSSGYDGEKFWTREDGILKATPLFLVLCVIELTDVIFSWDNVAAVFGCSRNVYLVWTATMFAVLGLRAWYTIIAQVVGDMPALQTATGVILLLLGSKLLVELAVPAWHLPPWVPL
;
A
#
# COMPACT_ATOMS: atom_id res chain seq x y z
N GLY A 1 -25.70 16.95 -13.03
CA GLY A 1 -25.93 15.51 -13.28
C GLY A 1 -25.50 14.70 -12.07
N LEU A 2 -26.35 13.80 -11.58
CA LEU A 2 -26.18 13.04 -10.32
C LEU A 2 -24.84 12.27 -10.20
N GLY A 3 -24.17 11.93 -11.32
CA GLY A 3 -22.90 11.20 -11.32
C GLY A 3 -21.70 11.94 -10.71
N MET A 4 -21.69 13.28 -10.75
CA MET A 4 -20.56 14.06 -10.20
C MET A 4 -20.59 14.12 -8.67
N ALA A 5 -21.77 14.07 -8.04
CA ALA A 5 -21.87 14.07 -6.57
C ALA A 5 -21.42 12.74 -5.97
N HIS A 6 -21.66 11.62 -6.66
CA HIS A 6 -21.23 10.30 -6.23
C HIS A 6 -19.70 10.13 -6.25
N PHE A 7 -19.01 10.73 -7.21
CA PHE A 7 -17.54 10.63 -7.26
C PHE A 7 -16.87 11.47 -6.17
N LYS A 8 -17.47 12.62 -5.84
CA LYS A 8 -16.95 13.58 -4.85
C LYS A 8 -16.86 13.02 -3.43
N TRP A 9 -17.86 12.28 -2.96
CA TRP A 9 -17.81 11.72 -1.60
C TRP A 9 -16.80 10.58 -1.49
N VAL A 10 -16.65 9.75 -2.53
CA VAL A 10 -15.62 8.70 -2.58
C VAL A 10 -14.23 9.32 -2.58
N ALA A 11 -14.01 10.36 -3.40
CA ALA A 11 -12.76 11.11 -3.42
C ALA A 11 -12.47 11.78 -2.05
N ALA A 12 -13.48 12.34 -1.39
CA ALA A 12 -13.33 12.93 -0.05
C ALA A 12 -12.86 11.91 0.99
N ILE A 13 -13.44 10.69 0.97
CA ILE A 13 -13.02 9.59 1.84
C ILE A 13 -11.59 9.17 1.53
N PHE A 14 -11.23 9.03 0.26
CA PHE A 14 -9.86 8.70 -0.14
C PHE A 14 -8.86 9.76 0.32
N ALA A 15 -9.17 11.05 0.15
CA ALA A 15 -8.36 12.15 0.68
C ALA A 15 -8.18 12.02 2.20
N ALA A 16 -9.25 11.76 2.95
CA ALA A 16 -9.20 11.63 4.40
C ALA A 16 -8.29 10.47 4.82
N ILE A 17 -8.39 9.32 4.16
CA ILE A 17 -7.53 8.15 4.41
C ILE A 17 -6.06 8.47 4.10
N ILE A 18 -5.79 9.09 2.94
CA ILE A 18 -4.42 9.46 2.54
C ILE A 18 -3.79 10.43 3.53
N LEU A 19 -4.54 11.45 3.96
CA LEU A 19 -4.08 12.42 4.95
C LEU A 19 -3.84 11.76 6.29
N GLN A 20 -4.76 10.91 6.76
CA GLN A 20 -4.59 10.19 8.02
C GLN A 20 -3.31 9.33 8.01
N SER A 21 -3.05 8.61 6.92
CA SER A 21 -1.83 7.79 6.77
C SER A 21 -0.56 8.65 6.71
N GLY A 22 -0.58 9.76 5.96
CA GLY A 22 0.56 10.68 5.85
C GLY A 22 0.90 11.34 7.19
N ILE A 23 -0.11 11.74 7.95
CA ILE A 23 0.05 12.28 9.30
C ILE A 23 0.64 11.21 10.24
N GLY A 24 0.11 9.99 10.20
CA GLY A 24 0.60 8.89 11.05
C GLY A 24 2.06 8.51 10.81
N MET A 25 2.58 8.71 9.59
CA MET A 25 3.99 8.49 9.24
C MET A 25 4.94 9.60 9.70
N LEU A 26 4.42 10.80 9.98
CA LEU A 26 5.21 11.94 10.47
C LEU A 26 5.22 12.03 11.99
N TRP A 27 4.23 11.44 12.64
CA TRP A 27 4.23 11.29 14.08
C TRP A 27 5.34 10.30 14.47
N PRO A 28 6.20 10.64 15.44
CA PRO A 28 7.13 9.68 16.02
C PRO A 28 6.30 8.51 16.55
N GLN A 29 6.53 7.31 16.01
CA GLN A 29 6.28 6.11 16.78
C GLN A 29 7.40 6.08 17.80
N ASP A 30 7.12 6.60 18.99
CA ASP A 30 8.00 6.35 20.11
C ASP A 30 8.18 4.83 20.20
N GLU A 31 9.43 4.38 20.24
CA GLU A 31 9.83 2.98 20.49
C GLU A 31 9.46 2.59 21.94
N GLU A 32 8.25 2.90 22.38
CA GLU A 32 7.64 2.11 23.41
C GLU A 32 7.13 0.87 22.67
N GLU A 33 7.74 -0.25 23.05
CA GLU A 33 7.35 -1.64 22.86
C GLU A 33 5.95 -1.89 23.45
N ASP A 34 5.03 -0.95 23.26
CA ASP A 34 3.67 -0.91 23.74
C ASP A 34 2.84 -1.81 22.84
N SER A 35 2.95 -3.10 23.11
CA SER A 35 1.87 -4.06 22.90
C SER A 35 1.23 -3.98 21.52
N LEU A 36 2.01 -4.24 20.47
CA LEU A 36 1.48 -4.60 19.14
C LEU A 36 0.44 -5.74 19.24
N GLU A 37 0.44 -6.51 20.32
CA GLU A 37 -0.56 -7.53 20.62
C GLU A 37 -2.00 -7.01 20.77
N ASP A 38 -2.24 -5.71 21.06
CA ASP A 38 -3.58 -5.21 21.39
C ASP A 38 -4.27 -4.40 20.28
N SER A 39 -3.60 -4.22 19.13
CA SER A 39 -4.19 -3.47 18.01
C SER A 39 -5.42 -4.21 17.43
N PRO A 40 -6.57 -3.54 17.26
CA PRO A 40 -7.78 -4.14 16.67
C PRO A 40 -7.54 -4.67 15.26
N VAL A 41 -6.52 -4.14 14.54
CA VAL A 41 -6.09 -4.61 13.24
C VAL A 41 -5.44 -5.99 13.33
N ILE A 42 -4.63 -6.24 14.37
CA ILE A 42 -3.97 -7.53 14.61
C ILE A 42 -4.99 -8.56 15.10
N LYS A 43 -5.93 -8.18 15.96
CA LYS A 43 -7.05 -9.06 16.36
C LYS A 43 -7.98 -9.42 15.19
N LEU A 44 -8.21 -8.49 14.27
CA LEU A 44 -9.01 -8.76 13.07
C LEU A 44 -8.25 -9.66 12.07
N ALA A 45 -6.94 -9.46 11.92
CA ALA A 45 -6.08 -10.32 11.11
C ALA A 45 -5.97 -11.75 11.69
N GLN A 46 -5.80 -11.87 13.02
CA GLN A 46 -5.79 -13.15 13.74
C GLN A 46 -7.14 -13.89 13.69
N ARG A 47 -8.24 -13.16 13.46
CA ARG A 47 -9.58 -13.75 13.32
C ARG A 47 -9.81 -14.43 11.97
N TRP A 48 -9.07 -14.02 10.93
CA TRP A 48 -9.18 -14.58 9.59
C TRP A 48 -8.04 -15.54 9.25
N VAL A 49 -6.90 -15.43 9.93
CA VAL A 49 -5.76 -16.33 9.75
C VAL A 49 -5.21 -16.76 11.12
N PRO A 50 -5.15 -18.06 11.42
CA PRO A 50 -4.53 -18.55 12.65
C PRO A 50 -3.01 -18.33 12.58
N VAL A 51 -2.56 -17.19 13.09
CA VAL A 51 -1.15 -16.83 13.19
C VAL A 51 -0.60 -17.48 14.46
N SER A 52 0.45 -18.31 14.33
CA SER A 52 1.20 -18.83 15.47
C SER A 52 1.88 -17.67 16.21
N SER A 53 1.81 -17.67 17.54
CA SER A 53 2.44 -16.70 18.44
C SER A 53 3.97 -16.86 18.54
N GLY A 54 4.56 -17.88 17.89
CA GLY A 54 6.00 -18.12 17.87
C GLY A 54 6.68 -17.56 16.62
N TYR A 55 7.53 -16.55 16.77
CA TYR A 55 8.43 -16.06 15.73
C TYR A 55 9.63 -17.03 15.58
N ASP A 56 9.41 -18.16 14.89
CA ASP A 56 10.41 -19.24 14.76
C ASP A 56 11.24 -19.12 13.45
N GLY A 57 11.80 -17.93 13.20
CA GLY A 57 12.76 -17.65 12.14
C GLY A 57 12.23 -17.67 10.69
N GLU A 58 13.06 -18.15 9.74
CA GLU A 58 12.93 -17.99 8.28
C GLU A 58 12.01 -19.00 7.56
N LYS A 59 11.26 -19.84 8.30
CA LYS A 59 10.48 -20.93 7.70
C LYS A 59 9.06 -20.49 7.41
N PHE A 60 8.66 -20.45 6.13
CA PHE A 60 7.31 -20.08 5.69
C PHE A 60 6.18 -20.93 6.31
N TRP A 61 6.49 -22.15 6.74
CA TRP A 61 5.56 -23.08 7.37
C TRP A 61 6.20 -23.60 8.66
N THR A 62 5.51 -23.41 9.78
CA THR A 62 5.92 -24.02 11.05
C THR A 62 4.93 -25.12 11.43
N ARG A 63 5.44 -26.19 12.02
CA ARG A 63 4.63 -27.32 12.48
C ARG A 63 4.56 -27.25 14.00
N GLU A 64 3.52 -26.57 14.49
CA GLU A 64 3.19 -26.49 15.92
C GLU A 64 2.02 -27.45 16.21
N ASP A 65 2.14 -28.24 17.28
CA ASP A 65 1.11 -29.19 17.73
C ASP A 65 0.63 -30.19 16.64
N GLY A 66 1.54 -30.61 15.75
CA GLY A 66 1.23 -31.60 14.69
C GLY A 66 0.45 -31.04 13.49
N ILE A 67 0.03 -29.77 13.53
CA ILE A 67 -0.72 -29.08 12.49
C ILE A 67 0.25 -28.16 11.72
N LEU A 68 0.17 -28.12 10.38
CA LEU A 68 0.90 -27.10 9.61
C LEU A 68 0.23 -25.74 9.82
N LYS A 69 0.96 -24.80 10.43
CA LYS A 69 0.54 -23.41 10.59
C LYS A 69 1.34 -22.52 9.63
N ALA A 70 0.64 -21.61 8.95
CA ALA A 70 1.29 -20.58 8.15
C ALA A 70 1.97 -19.57 9.06
N THR A 71 3.19 -19.18 8.73
CA THR A 71 3.91 -18.17 9.52
C THR A 71 3.44 -16.75 9.22
N PRO A 72 3.68 -15.79 10.13
CA PRO A 72 3.42 -14.37 9.87
C PRO A 72 4.07 -13.87 8.56
N LEU A 73 5.27 -14.37 8.23
CA LEU A 73 5.98 -14.05 6.98
C LEU A 73 5.20 -14.48 5.73
N PHE A 74 4.56 -15.66 5.75
CA PHE A 74 3.74 -16.12 4.64
C PHE A 74 2.48 -15.25 4.47
N LEU A 75 1.86 -14.84 5.58
CA LEU A 75 0.70 -13.95 5.55
C LEU A 75 1.06 -12.59 4.96
N VAL A 76 2.14 -11.96 5.45
CA VAL A 76 2.64 -10.68 4.92
C VAL A 76 2.97 -10.79 3.43
N LEU A 77 3.65 -11.87 3.02
CA LEU A 77 3.93 -12.14 1.61
C LEU A 77 2.65 -12.22 0.78
N CYS A 78 1.66 -13.00 1.22
CA CYS A 78 0.38 -13.10 0.52
C CYS A 78 -0.33 -11.75 0.40
N VAL A 79 -0.31 -10.93 1.46
CA VAL A 79 -0.93 -9.59 1.44
C VAL A 79 -0.22 -8.67 0.43
N ILE A 80 1.11 -8.69 0.37
CA ILE A 80 1.88 -7.86 -0.58
C ILE A 80 1.59 -8.28 -2.01
N GLU A 81 1.67 -9.58 -2.33
CA GLU A 81 1.39 -10.12 -3.66
C GLU A 81 -0.05 -9.84 -4.11
N LEU A 82 -1.03 -10.00 -3.21
CA LEU A 82 -2.42 -9.67 -3.50
C LEU A 82 -2.61 -8.17 -3.73
N THR A 83 -1.94 -7.33 -2.95
CA THR A 83 -1.99 -5.87 -3.10
C THR A 83 -1.39 -5.42 -4.42
N ASP A 84 -0.27 -6.02 -4.86
CA ASP A 84 0.36 -5.73 -6.14
C ASP A 84 -0.57 -6.09 -7.31
N VAL A 85 -1.22 -7.26 -7.27
CA VAL A 85 -2.20 -7.67 -8.29
C VAL A 85 -3.38 -6.69 -8.35
N ILE A 86 -3.93 -6.29 -7.20
CA ILE A 86 -5.05 -5.33 -7.14
C ILE A 86 -4.63 -3.96 -7.67
N PHE A 87 -3.44 -3.48 -7.31
CA PHE A 87 -2.93 -2.19 -7.78
C PHE A 87 -2.56 -2.22 -9.26
N SER A 88 -2.04 -3.35 -9.75
CA SER A 88 -1.72 -3.55 -11.16
C SER A 88 -2.94 -3.43 -12.05
N TRP A 89 -4.14 -3.74 -11.56
CA TRP A 89 -5.37 -3.68 -12.35
C TRP A 89 -5.65 -2.28 -12.92
N ASP A 90 -5.50 -1.24 -12.10
CA ASP A 90 -5.72 0.15 -12.52
C ASP A 90 -4.64 0.62 -13.49
N ASN A 91 -3.37 0.34 -13.15
CA ASN A 91 -2.22 0.66 -14.02
C ASN A 91 -2.33 -0.05 -15.39
N VAL A 92 -2.72 -1.32 -15.41
CA VAL A 92 -2.93 -2.10 -16.63
C VAL A 92 -4.09 -1.55 -17.45
N ALA A 93 -5.22 -1.16 -16.82
CA ALA A 93 -6.33 -0.51 -17.51
C ALA A 93 -5.91 0.82 -18.16
N ALA A 94 -5.12 1.63 -17.46
CA ALA A 94 -4.57 2.88 -17.99
C ALA A 94 -3.60 2.64 -19.16
N VAL A 95 -2.69 1.66 -19.04
CA VAL A 95 -1.73 1.30 -20.08
C VAL A 95 -2.42 0.74 -21.33
N PHE A 96 -3.48 -0.07 -21.19
CA PHE A 96 -4.28 -0.50 -22.33
C PHE A 96 -5.02 0.65 -23.04
N GLY A 97 -5.28 1.75 -22.33
CA GLY A 97 -5.80 2.99 -22.91
C GLY A 97 -4.77 3.73 -23.79
N CYS A 98 -3.48 3.65 -23.45
CA CYS A 98 -2.40 4.34 -24.17
C CYS A 98 -1.61 3.45 -25.13
N SER A 99 -1.60 2.13 -24.92
CA SER A 99 -0.80 1.14 -25.67
C SER A 99 -1.64 -0.06 -26.08
N ARG A 100 -1.55 -0.42 -27.37
CA ARG A 100 -2.27 -1.58 -27.94
C ARG A 100 -1.47 -2.88 -27.89
N ASN A 101 -0.20 -2.83 -27.46
CA ASN A 101 0.67 -4.01 -27.49
C ASN A 101 0.55 -4.82 -26.19
N VAL A 102 -0.48 -5.66 -26.14
CA VAL A 102 -0.82 -6.52 -24.99
C VAL A 102 0.33 -7.42 -24.55
N TYR A 103 1.11 -7.93 -25.51
CA TYR A 103 2.22 -8.83 -25.22
C TYR A 103 3.32 -8.15 -24.41
N LEU A 104 3.63 -6.89 -24.74
CA LEU A 104 4.66 -6.11 -24.04
C LEU A 104 4.23 -5.79 -22.60
N VAL A 105 2.96 -5.45 -22.39
CA VAL A 105 2.40 -5.20 -21.05
C VAL A 105 2.46 -6.46 -20.20
N TRP A 106 2.00 -7.59 -20.74
CA TRP A 106 1.89 -8.85 -20.00
C TRP A 106 3.27 -9.43 -19.60
N THR A 107 4.22 -9.40 -20.54
CA THR A 107 5.60 -9.86 -20.27
C THR A 107 6.32 -8.95 -19.28
N ALA A 108 6.11 -7.63 -19.32
CA ALA A 108 6.69 -6.69 -18.36
C ALA A 108 6.14 -6.89 -16.94
N THR A 109 4.82 -7.08 -16.77
CA THR A 109 4.21 -7.35 -15.46
C THR A 109 4.70 -8.66 -14.88
N MET A 110 4.76 -9.74 -15.67
CA MET A 110 5.31 -11.02 -15.20
C MET A 110 6.78 -10.89 -14.78
N PHE A 111 7.59 -10.15 -15.54
CA PHE A 111 9.00 -9.94 -15.19
C PHE A 111 9.15 -9.10 -13.91
N ALA A 112 8.29 -8.10 -13.69
CA ALA A 112 8.27 -7.29 -12.48
C ALA A 112 7.97 -8.14 -11.23
N VAL A 113 6.92 -8.97 -11.28
CA VAL A 113 6.56 -9.88 -10.17
C VAL A 113 7.68 -10.89 -9.91
N LEU A 114 8.23 -11.52 -10.96
CA LEU A 114 9.32 -12.50 -10.83
C LEU A 114 10.63 -11.88 -10.27
N GLY A 115 10.91 -10.63 -10.61
CA GLY A 115 12.09 -9.89 -10.12
C GLY A 115 11.94 -9.37 -8.69
N LEU A 116 10.72 -9.22 -8.18
CA LEU A 116 10.43 -8.52 -6.94
C LEU A 116 11.16 -9.10 -5.72
N ARG A 117 11.34 -10.42 -5.64
CA ARG A 117 12.09 -11.05 -4.54
C ARG A 117 13.55 -10.59 -4.45
N ALA A 118 14.23 -10.49 -5.59
CA ALA A 118 15.61 -10.04 -5.64
C ALA A 118 15.71 -8.55 -5.28
N TRP A 119 14.80 -7.74 -5.83
CA TRP A 119 14.75 -6.31 -5.57
C TRP A 119 14.36 -5.98 -4.13
N TYR A 120 13.37 -6.67 -3.56
CA TYR A 120 12.93 -6.47 -2.18
C TYR A 120 14.07 -6.71 -1.19
N THR A 121 14.87 -7.75 -1.40
CA THR A 121 16.00 -8.05 -0.49
C THR A 121 17.02 -6.90 -0.47
N ILE A 122 17.31 -6.31 -1.63
CA ILE A 122 18.24 -5.18 -1.76
C ILE A 122 17.61 -3.91 -1.18
N ILE A 123 16.36 -3.62 -1.54
CA ILE A 123 15.65 -2.42 -1.11
C ILE A 123 15.40 -2.43 0.40
N ALA A 124 15.01 -3.57 0.99
CA ALA A 124 14.76 -3.66 2.43
C ALA A 124 15.99 -3.30 3.27
N GLN A 125 17.18 -3.68 2.82
CA GLN A 125 18.45 -3.28 3.47
C GLN A 125 18.68 -1.77 3.36
N VAL A 126 18.52 -1.21 2.15
CA VAL A 126 18.71 0.24 1.92
C VAL A 126 17.68 1.09 2.65
N VAL A 127 16.41 0.64 2.70
CA VAL A 127 15.32 1.33 3.39
C VAL A 127 15.54 1.35 4.90
N GLY A 128 16.06 0.27 5.48
CA GLY A 128 16.40 0.20 6.90
C GLY A 128 17.43 1.27 7.31
N ASP A 129 18.35 1.62 6.40
CA ASP A 129 19.39 2.63 6.65
C ASP A 129 18.91 4.08 6.36
N MET A 130 17.68 4.27 5.87
CA MET A 130 17.15 5.57 5.45
C MET A 130 15.92 6.00 6.27
N PRO A 131 16.11 6.55 7.49
CA PRO A 131 15.00 7.04 8.32
C PRO A 131 14.20 8.16 7.64
N ALA A 132 14.86 8.97 6.81
CA ALA A 132 14.21 10.05 6.06
C ALA A 132 13.18 9.55 5.03
N LEU A 133 13.22 8.27 4.62
CA LEU A 133 12.31 7.74 3.62
C LEU A 133 10.87 7.63 4.13
N GLN A 134 10.69 7.26 5.40
CA GLN A 134 9.37 7.23 6.03
C GLN A 134 8.80 8.65 6.11
N THR A 135 9.62 9.62 6.54
CA THR A 135 9.23 11.03 6.58
C THR A 135 8.89 11.56 5.19
N ALA A 136 9.70 11.27 4.17
CA ALA A 136 9.47 11.70 2.80
C ALA A 136 8.15 11.16 2.24
N THR A 137 7.86 9.88 2.50
CA THR A 137 6.60 9.26 2.07
C THR A 137 5.39 9.89 2.77
N GLY A 138 5.49 10.17 4.08
CA GLY A 138 4.46 10.90 4.82
C GLY A 138 4.17 12.28 4.22
N VAL A 139 5.22 13.05 3.90
CA VAL A 139 5.09 14.36 3.22
C VAL A 139 4.42 14.23 1.85
N ILE A 140 4.82 13.25 1.05
CA ILE A 140 4.23 13.01 -0.28
C ILE A 140 2.73 12.66 -0.15
N LEU A 141 2.34 11.84 0.82
CA LEU A 141 0.94 11.51 1.09
C LEU A 141 0.15 12.76 1.51
N LEU A 142 0.71 13.62 2.35
CA LEU A 142 0.06 14.89 2.70
C LEU A 142 -0.14 15.79 1.48
N LEU A 143 0.86 15.88 0.61
CA LEU A 143 0.78 16.65 -0.64
C LEU A 143 -0.29 16.08 -1.58
N LEU A 144 -0.32 14.76 -1.77
CA LEU A 144 -1.33 14.08 -2.60
C LEU A 144 -2.75 14.24 -2.05
N GLY A 145 -2.93 14.02 -0.74
CA GLY A 145 -4.23 14.13 -0.08
C GLY A 145 -4.75 15.57 -0.07
N SER A 146 -3.88 16.54 0.19
CA SER A 146 -4.24 17.97 0.13
C SER A 146 -4.58 18.38 -1.30
N LYS A 147 -3.83 17.92 -2.31
CA LYS A 147 -4.15 18.15 -3.73
C LYS A 147 -5.55 17.62 -4.08
N LEU A 148 -5.88 16.40 -3.63
CA LEU A 148 -7.19 15.80 -3.86
C LEU A 148 -8.33 16.62 -3.19
N LEU A 149 -8.11 17.16 -1.99
CA LEU A 149 -9.07 18.06 -1.34
C LEU A 149 -9.24 19.39 -2.07
N VAL A 150 -8.14 19.97 -2.58
CA VAL A 150 -8.19 21.21 -3.36
C VAL A 150 -9.00 20.99 -4.63
N GLU A 151 -8.76 19.90 -5.35
CA GLU A 151 -9.52 19.53 -6.55
C GLU A 151 -11.01 19.30 -6.26
N LEU A 152 -11.33 18.76 -5.08
CA LEU A 152 -12.70 18.56 -4.63
C LEU A 152 -13.41 19.89 -4.25
N ALA A 153 -12.65 20.79 -3.59
CA ALA A 153 -13.13 22.05 -3.04
C ALA A 153 -13.25 23.17 -4.08
N VAL A 154 -12.44 23.16 -5.14
CA VAL A 154 -12.50 24.16 -6.22
C VAL A 154 -13.53 23.71 -7.26
N PRO A 155 -14.72 24.34 -7.34
CA PRO A 155 -15.73 23.98 -8.32
C PRO A 155 -15.31 24.52 -9.68
N ALA A 156 -14.61 23.71 -10.48
CA ALA A 156 -14.45 23.89 -11.92
C ALA A 156 -14.23 25.34 -12.39
N TRP A 157 -13.40 26.13 -11.70
CA TRP A 157 -12.90 27.37 -12.26
C TRP A 157 -11.72 27.00 -13.14
N HIS A 158 -11.91 27.12 -14.45
CA HIS A 158 -10.95 26.80 -15.52
C HIS A 158 -9.49 26.97 -15.10
N LEU A 159 -8.85 25.88 -14.65
CA LEU A 159 -7.40 25.76 -14.64
C LEU A 159 -7.02 25.12 -15.97
N PRO A 160 -6.41 25.89 -16.90
CA PRO A 160 -5.99 25.34 -18.17
C PRO A 160 -4.95 24.22 -17.97
N PRO A 161 -4.93 23.19 -18.83
CA PRO A 161 -4.18 21.94 -18.65
C PRO A 161 -2.65 22.08 -18.71
N TRP A 162 -2.12 23.30 -18.74
CA TRP A 162 -0.68 23.59 -18.86
C TRP A 162 -0.08 24.22 -17.60
N VAL A 163 -0.83 24.43 -16.52
CA VAL A 163 -0.27 24.96 -15.27
C VAL A 163 0.22 23.79 -14.40
N PRO A 164 1.54 23.59 -14.24
CA PRO A 164 2.04 22.70 -13.22
C PRO A 164 1.93 23.44 -11.88
N LEU A 165 0.93 23.07 -11.08
CA LEU A 165 0.82 23.39 -9.66
C LEU A 165 0.78 22.08 -8.86
#